data_AF-A0A3C0PML5-F1
#
_entry.id   AF-A0A3C0PML5-F1
#
_cell.length_a   1.000
_cell.length_b   1.000
_cell.length_c   1.000
_cell.angle_alpha   90.00
_cell.angle_beta   90.00
_cell.angle_gamma   90.00
#
_symmetry.space_group_name_H-M   'P 1'
#
loop_
_entity.id
_entity.type
_entity.pdbx_description
1 polymer ?
#
loop_
_entity_poly.entity_id
_entity_poly.type
_entity_poly.pdbx_seq_one_letter_code
_entity_poly.pdbx_strand_id
1 'polypeptide(L)'
;DPVNGLAAPDGQIYITRGFLDRFNNGEVSAAEMSSVIAHELGHVALGHTKRRMIDFSGQNAVRTVLTVTLNRFIPFIGPWIANMAVNMVAAGMSRKDEFEADSYATALMIKAGLGVAPQKSLFTKLNKLTANSGSAPAWFLSHPKTIDRIKAIEANEIRWTGFIS
;
A
#
# COMPACT_ATOMS: atom_id res chain seq x y z
N ASP A 1 1.87 -8.60 -19.23
CA ASP A 1 2.47 -8.98 -17.93
C ASP A 1 2.04 -8.09 -16.78
N PRO A 2 1.96 -8.63 -15.55
CA PRO A 2 1.55 -7.86 -14.36
C PRO A 2 2.55 -6.74 -14.03
N VAL A 3 2.03 -5.64 -13.50
CA VAL A 3 2.75 -4.42 -13.12
C VAL A 3 2.79 -4.37 -11.59
N ASN A 4 3.96 -4.66 -10.99
CA ASN A 4 4.13 -4.65 -9.53
C ASN A 4 5.60 -4.38 -9.13
N GLY A 5 5.80 -3.98 -7.87
CA GLY A 5 7.08 -3.91 -7.19
C GLY A 5 6.92 -4.49 -5.77
N LEU A 6 7.97 -5.09 -5.22
CA LEU A 6 7.94 -5.70 -3.89
C LEU A 6 9.30 -5.47 -3.20
N ALA A 7 9.31 -4.90 -1.99
CA ALA A 7 10.48 -5.00 -1.12
C ALA A 7 10.48 -6.29 -0.30
N ALA A 8 11.62 -6.98 -0.31
CA ALA A 8 11.91 -8.04 0.62
C ALA A 8 12.38 -7.47 1.97
N PRO A 9 12.22 -8.23 3.08
CA PRO A 9 12.59 -7.78 4.43
C PRO A 9 14.07 -7.44 4.62
N ASP A 10 14.94 -7.94 3.73
CA ASP A 10 16.38 -7.67 3.69
C ASP A 10 16.74 -6.40 2.90
N GLY A 11 15.75 -5.64 2.43
CA GLY A 11 15.91 -4.39 1.69
C GLY A 11 16.09 -4.57 0.18
N GLN A 12 16.02 -5.80 -0.34
CA GLN A 12 16.04 -6.02 -1.79
C GLN A 12 14.70 -5.60 -2.41
N ILE A 13 14.74 -4.88 -3.53
CA ILE A 13 13.52 -4.45 -4.24
C ILE A 13 13.42 -5.22 -5.54
N TYR A 14 12.30 -5.92 -5.70
CA TYR A 14 11.95 -6.70 -6.88
C TYR A 14 10.94 -5.94 -7.71
N ILE A 15 11.16 -5.84 -9.01
CA ILE A 15 10.27 -5.17 -9.95
C ILE A 15 9.81 -6.22 -10.97
N THR A 16 8.51 -6.28 -11.27
CA THR A 16 8.01 -7.24 -12.27
C THR A 16 8.49 -6.88 -13.67
N ARG A 17 8.62 -7.90 -14.54
CA ARG A 17 8.97 -7.69 -15.95
C ARG A 17 8.01 -6.72 -16.64
N GLY A 18 6.70 -6.84 -16.39
CA GLY A 18 5.71 -5.92 -16.94
C GLY A 18 5.85 -4.47 -16.47
N PHE A 19 6.46 -4.21 -15.31
CA PHE A 19 6.80 -2.85 -14.87
C PHE A 19 8.06 -2.33 -15.59
N LEU A 20 9.06 -3.20 -15.77
CA LEU A 20 10.27 -2.89 -16.55
C LEU A 20 9.97 -2.63 -18.03
N ASP A 21 9.10 -3.41 -18.65
CA ASP A 21 8.71 -3.23 -20.06
C ASP A 21 8.02 -1.88 -20.27
N ARG A 22 7.17 -1.45 -19.34
CA ARG A 22 6.54 -0.13 -19.38
C ARG A 22 7.53 1.01 -19.21
N PHE A 23 8.57 0.80 -18.41
CA PHE A 23 9.68 1.74 -18.33
C PHE A 23 10.44 1.82 -19.66
N ASN A 24 10.79 0.68 -20.24
CA ASN A 24 11.47 0.60 -21.53
C ASN A 24 10.65 1.22 -22.67
N ASN A 25 9.31 1.12 -22.60
CA ASN A 25 8.39 1.71 -23.56
C ASN A 25 8.09 3.20 -23.31
N GLY A 26 8.69 3.81 -22.26
CA GLY A 26 8.47 5.21 -21.91
C GLY A 26 7.11 5.52 -21.27
N GLU A 27 6.31 4.50 -20.94
CA GLU A 27 5.03 4.64 -20.25
C GLU A 27 5.22 5.02 -18.77
N VAL A 28 6.32 4.56 -18.17
CA VAL A 28 6.75 4.86 -16.80
C VAL A 28 8.13 5.50 -16.85
N SER A 29 8.30 6.64 -16.19
CA SER A 29 9.59 7.34 -16.08
C SER A 29 10.45 6.78 -14.94
N ALA A 30 11.74 7.09 -14.94
CA ALA A 30 12.65 6.69 -13.86
C ALA A 30 12.23 7.28 -12.51
N ALA A 31 11.70 8.50 -12.50
CA ALA A 31 11.20 9.15 -11.29
C ALA A 31 9.92 8.47 -10.76
N GLU A 32 9.03 8.01 -11.64
CA GLU A 32 7.85 7.23 -11.23
C GLU A 32 8.25 5.85 -10.69
N MET A 33 9.24 5.19 -11.30
CA MET A 33 9.82 3.96 -10.76
C MET A 33 10.47 4.20 -9.39
N SER A 34 11.19 5.31 -9.23
CA SER A 34 11.79 5.70 -7.95
C SER A 34 10.73 5.89 -6.85
N SER A 35 9.53 6.37 -7.21
CA SER A 35 8.42 6.51 -6.25
C SER A 35 7.92 5.16 -5.71
N VAL A 36 7.89 4.11 -6.56
CA VAL A 36 7.57 2.73 -6.13
C VAL A 36 8.64 2.22 -5.18
N ILE A 37 9.90 2.37 -5.56
CA ILE A 37 11.05 1.96 -4.74
C ILE A 37 11.00 2.65 -3.37
N ALA A 38 10.75 3.96 -3.35
CA ALA A 38 10.64 4.73 -2.10
C ALA A 38 9.48 4.27 -1.21
N HIS A 39 8.34 3.89 -1.80
CA HIS A 39 7.18 3.32 -1.10
C HIS A 39 7.51 1.98 -0.46
N GLU A 40 8.13 1.08 -1.22
CA GLU A 40 8.55 -0.23 -0.74
C GLU A 40 9.61 -0.12 0.37
N LEU A 41 10.55 0.82 0.26
CA LEU A 41 11.48 1.15 1.34
C LEU A 41 10.77 1.68 2.58
N GLY A 42 9.67 2.43 2.42
CA GLY A 42 8.82 2.88 3.54
C GLY A 42 8.24 1.71 4.32
N HIS A 43 7.71 0.68 3.64
CA HIS A 43 7.22 -0.53 4.31
C HIS A 43 8.30 -1.25 5.12
N VAL A 44 9.53 -1.32 4.59
CA VAL A 44 10.66 -1.95 5.29
C VAL A 44 11.11 -1.10 6.47
N ALA A 45 11.33 0.20 6.25
CA ALA A 45 11.83 1.14 7.25
C ALA A 45 10.90 1.26 8.46
N LEU A 46 9.58 1.22 8.22
CA LEU A 46 8.56 1.29 9.27
C LEU A 46 8.23 -0.08 9.88
N GLY A 47 8.83 -1.16 9.38
CA GLY A 47 8.65 -2.51 9.89
C GLY A 47 7.25 -3.09 9.64
N HIS A 48 6.53 -2.62 8.62
CA HIS A 48 5.18 -3.09 8.27
C HIS A 48 5.18 -4.60 8.00
N THR A 49 6.19 -5.11 7.30
CA THR A 49 6.30 -6.55 7.00
C THR A 49 6.44 -7.40 8.27
N LYS A 50 7.24 -6.92 9.25
CA LYS A 50 7.40 -7.58 10.55
C LYS A 50 6.11 -7.52 11.37
N ARG A 51 5.45 -6.37 11.38
CA ARG A 51 4.18 -6.16 12.10
C ARG A 51 3.07 -7.05 11.54
N ARG A 52 2.91 -7.12 10.21
CA ARG A 52 1.96 -8.01 9.53
C ARG A 52 2.18 -9.50 9.87
N MET A 53 3.43 -9.95 9.97
CA MET A 53 3.73 -11.33 10.40
C MET A 53 3.31 -11.61 11.85
N ILE A 54 3.56 -10.68 12.76
CA ILE A 54 3.18 -10.80 14.17
C ILE A 54 1.65 -10.77 14.32
N ASP A 55 1.02 -9.81 13.63
CA ASP A 55 -0.42 -9.60 13.70
C ASP A 55 -1.20 -10.81 13.16
N PHE A 56 -0.66 -11.56 12.19
CA PHE A 56 -1.32 -12.78 11.72
C PHE A 56 -1.51 -13.82 12.83
N SER A 57 -0.50 -13.99 13.70
CA SER A 57 -0.58 -14.93 14.83
C SER A 57 -1.52 -14.42 15.93
N GLY A 58 -1.46 -13.12 16.24
CA GLY A 58 -2.34 -12.48 17.22
C GLY A 58 -3.81 -12.44 16.79
N GLN A 59 -4.07 -12.16 15.51
CA GLN A 59 -5.42 -12.12 14.95
C GLN A 59 -6.11 -13.48 15.01
N ASN A 60 -5.38 -14.58 14.79
CA ASN A 60 -5.95 -15.93 14.92
C ASN A 60 -6.35 -16.25 16.37
N ALA A 61 -5.53 -15.85 17.36
CA ALA A 61 -5.87 -16.02 18.77
C ALA A 61 -7.10 -15.18 19.16
N VAL A 62 -7.14 -13.90 18.78
CA VAL A 62 -8.28 -13.01 19.03
C VAL A 62 -9.54 -13.53 18.35
N ARG A 63 -9.44 -13.95 17.09
CA ARG A 63 -10.54 -14.54 16.31
C ARG A 63 -11.10 -15.79 16.99
N THR A 64 -10.25 -16.68 17.48
CA THR A 64 -10.67 -17.88 18.23
C THR A 64 -11.40 -17.50 19.51
N VAL A 65 -10.85 -16.60 20.33
CA VAL A 65 -11.49 -16.15 21.58
C VAL A 65 -12.86 -15.51 21.30
N LEU A 66 -12.94 -14.63 20.31
CA LEU A 66 -14.17 -13.94 19.94
C LEU A 66 -15.22 -14.92 19.39
N THR A 67 -14.78 -15.90 18.59
CA THR A 67 -15.65 -16.95 18.04
C THR A 67 -16.24 -17.83 19.14
N VAL A 68 -15.41 -18.32 20.08
CA VAL A 68 -15.85 -19.15 21.21
C VAL A 68 -16.83 -18.38 22.09
N THR A 69 -16.54 -17.12 22.38
CA THR A 69 -17.37 -16.28 23.23
C THR A 69 -18.71 -15.97 22.57
N LEU A 70 -18.71 -15.50 21.32
CA LEU A 70 -19.94 -15.12 20.61
C LEU A 70 -20.80 -16.34 20.25
N ASN A 71 -20.21 -17.49 19.93
CA ASN A 71 -20.98 -18.70 19.63
C ASN A 71 -21.81 -19.19 20.84
N ARG A 72 -21.41 -18.83 22.06
CA ARG A 72 -22.14 -19.17 23.29
C ARG A 72 -23.40 -18.32 23.49
N PHE A 73 -23.47 -17.12 22.89
CA PHE A 73 -24.62 -16.21 23.00
C PHE A 73 -25.46 -16.15 21.73
N ILE A 74 -24.83 -16.29 20.56
CA ILE A 74 -25.47 -16.20 19.24
C ILE A 74 -24.88 -17.31 18.35
N PRO A 75 -25.38 -18.56 18.47
CA PRO A 75 -24.88 -19.68 17.68
C PRO A 75 -25.10 -19.45 16.18
N PHE A 76 -24.23 -20.05 15.34
CA PHE A 76 -24.18 -19.92 13.88
C PHE A 76 -23.80 -18.54 13.32
N ILE A 77 -24.30 -17.43 13.89
CA ILE A 77 -24.02 -16.06 13.40
C ILE A 77 -22.80 -15.43 14.11
N GLY A 78 -22.56 -15.77 15.38
CA GLY A 78 -21.44 -15.25 16.18
C GLY A 78 -20.05 -15.39 15.52
N PRO A 79 -19.70 -16.56 14.93
CA PRO A 79 -18.45 -16.72 14.18
C PRO A 79 -18.36 -15.80 12.95
N TRP A 80 -19.47 -15.54 12.25
CA TRP A 80 -19.50 -14.65 11.09
C TRP A 80 -19.25 -13.19 11.49
N ILE A 81 -19.89 -12.73 12.56
CA ILE A 81 -19.68 -11.39 13.13
C ILE A 81 -18.21 -11.24 13.59
N ALA A 82 -17.66 -12.24 14.26
CA ALA A 82 -16.27 -12.23 14.70
C ALA A 82 -15.30 -12.07 13.52
N ASN A 83 -15.53 -12.83 12.45
CA ASN A 83 -14.76 -12.73 11.22
C ASN A 83 -14.83 -11.34 10.60
N MET A 84 -16.03 -10.77 10.50
CA MET A 84 -16.23 -9.45 9.94
C MET A 84 -15.47 -8.39 10.75
N ALA A 85 -15.56 -8.43 12.08
CA ALA A 85 -14.87 -7.49 12.95
C ALA A 85 -13.34 -7.56 12.80
N VAL A 86 -12.76 -8.76 12.82
CA VAL A 86 -11.31 -8.95 12.65
C VAL A 86 -10.84 -8.45 11.27
N ASN A 87 -11.58 -8.78 10.21
CA ASN A 87 -11.26 -8.31 8.86
C ASN A 87 -11.33 -6.80 8.72
N MET A 88 -12.30 -6.13 9.36
CA MET A 88 -12.39 -4.67 9.36
C MET A 88 -11.20 -4.01 10.06
N VAL A 89 -10.77 -4.55 11.20
CA VAL A 89 -9.58 -4.07 11.91
C VAL A 89 -8.33 -4.26 11.05
N ALA A 90 -8.15 -5.46 10.47
CA ALA A 90 -7.04 -5.76 9.58
C ALA A 90 -6.99 -4.82 8.36
N ALA A 91 -8.14 -4.57 7.73
CA ALA A 91 -8.25 -3.63 6.61
C ALA A 91 -7.92 -2.19 7.05
N GLY A 92 -8.32 -1.77 8.25
CA GLY A 92 -7.98 -0.47 8.82
C GLY A 92 -6.48 -0.30 9.05
N MET A 93 -5.82 -1.31 9.64
CA MET A 93 -4.37 -1.30 9.85
C MET A 93 -3.61 -1.29 8.52
N SER A 94 -4.02 -2.13 7.56
CA SER A 94 -3.43 -2.16 6.22
C SER A 94 -3.51 -0.79 5.54
N ARG A 95 -4.66 -0.11 5.59
CA ARG A 95 -4.78 1.26 5.07
C ARG A 95 -3.81 2.22 5.75
N LYS A 96 -3.66 2.13 7.07
CA LYS A 96 -2.73 2.99 7.82
C LYS A 96 -1.29 2.78 7.37
N ASP A 97 -0.85 1.53 7.22
CA ASP A 97 0.50 1.19 6.73
C ASP A 97 0.79 1.84 5.36
N GLU A 98 -0.20 1.84 4.46
CA GLU A 98 -0.06 2.46 3.12
C GLU A 98 0.15 3.97 3.20
N PHE A 99 -0.59 4.68 4.06
CA PHE A 99 -0.41 6.13 4.26
C PHE A 99 0.94 6.46 4.89
N GLU A 100 1.41 5.63 5.83
CA GLU A 100 2.73 5.82 6.45
C GLU A 100 3.86 5.57 5.43
N ALA A 101 3.75 4.52 4.61
CA ALA A 101 4.68 4.24 3.53
C ALA A 101 4.68 5.34 2.45
N ASP A 102 3.51 5.84 2.06
CA ASP A 102 3.41 6.99 1.14
C ASP A 102 4.10 8.22 1.70
N SER A 103 3.86 8.54 2.98
CA SER A 103 4.46 9.69 3.64
C SER A 103 5.98 9.58 3.68
N TYR A 104 6.50 8.40 4.00
CA TYR A 104 7.93 8.12 3.92
C TYR A 104 8.47 8.31 2.50
N ALA A 105 7.78 7.76 1.49
CA ALA A 105 8.17 7.90 0.10
C ALA A 105 8.16 9.36 -0.37
N THR A 106 7.13 10.13 -0.02
CA THR A 106 7.05 11.57 -0.29
C THR A 106 8.26 12.29 0.30
N ALA A 107 8.60 12.04 1.57
CA ALA A 107 9.73 12.69 2.22
C ALA A 107 11.06 12.35 1.52
N LEU A 108 11.25 11.07 1.18
CA LEU A 108 12.46 10.60 0.51
C LEU A 108 12.59 11.18 -0.90
N MET A 109 11.50 11.21 -1.66
CA MET A 109 11.45 11.76 -3.02
C MET A 109 11.72 13.27 -3.04
N ILE A 110 11.15 14.04 -2.10
CA ILE A 110 11.44 15.46 -1.92
C ILE A 110 12.93 15.65 -1.60
N LYS A 111 13.45 14.89 -0.62
CA LYS A 111 14.85 14.97 -0.20
C LYS A 111 15.83 14.60 -1.31
N ALA A 112 15.46 13.68 -2.20
CA ALA A 112 16.23 13.29 -3.37
C ALA A 112 16.14 14.29 -4.54
N GLY A 113 15.36 15.38 -4.41
CA GLY A 113 15.18 16.38 -5.46
C GLY A 113 14.25 15.96 -6.60
N LEU A 114 13.53 14.84 -6.45
CA LEU A 114 12.59 14.33 -7.44
C LEU A 114 11.18 14.94 -7.30
N GLY A 115 10.88 15.52 -6.13
CA GLY A 115 9.56 16.06 -5.81
C GLY A 115 8.47 14.98 -5.71
N VAL A 116 7.21 15.39 -5.61
CA VAL A 116 6.08 14.44 -5.41
C VAL A 116 5.27 14.18 -6.69
N ALA A 117 5.48 14.98 -7.73
CA ALA A 117 4.80 14.84 -9.02
C ALA A 117 4.90 13.42 -9.62
N PRO A 118 6.05 12.72 -9.55
CA PRO A 118 6.13 11.33 -10.04
C PRO A 118 5.21 10.37 -9.28
N GLN A 119 5.10 10.52 -7.96
CA GLN A 119 4.21 9.69 -7.12
C GLN A 119 2.75 9.91 -7.52
N LYS A 120 2.31 11.18 -7.66
CA LYS A 120 0.95 11.56 -8.12
C LYS A 120 0.65 11.05 -9.54
N SER A 121 1.61 11.20 -10.46
CA SER A 121 1.51 10.75 -11.85
C SER A 121 1.33 9.24 -11.95
N LEU A 122 2.15 8.48 -11.22
CA LEU A 122 2.06 7.02 -11.22
C LEU A 122 0.70 6.52 -10.73
N PHE A 123 0.17 7.05 -9.62
CA PHE A 123 -1.17 6.69 -9.14
C PHE A 123 -2.25 6.98 -10.18
N THR A 124 -2.12 8.08 -10.91
CA THR A 124 -3.04 8.45 -12.00
C THR A 124 -2.94 7.50 -13.18
N LYS A 125 -1.72 7.09 -13.57
CA LYS A 125 -1.48 6.11 -14.66
C LYS A 125 -2.03 4.74 -14.30
N LEU A 126 -1.73 4.23 -13.10
CA LEU A 126 -2.25 2.95 -12.62
C LEU A 126 -3.79 2.93 -12.57
N ASN A 127 -4.41 4.08 -12.23
CA ASN A 127 -5.86 4.23 -12.29
C ASN A 127 -6.43 4.06 -13.70
N LYS A 128 -5.82 4.70 -14.70
CA LYS A 128 -6.23 4.56 -16.11
C LYS A 128 -6.10 3.13 -16.61
N LEU A 129 -5.06 2.41 -16.18
CA LEU A 129 -4.86 1.00 -16.54
C LEU A 129 -5.94 0.08 -15.97
N THR A 130 -6.46 0.39 -14.79
CA THR A 130 -7.56 -0.37 -14.17
C THR A 130 -8.88 -0.15 -14.91
N ALA A 131 -9.15 1.10 -15.30
CA ALA A 131 -10.38 1.45 -16.01
C ALA A 131 -10.47 0.80 -17.41
N ASN A 132 -9.33 0.64 -18.10
CA ASN A 132 -9.30 0.18 -19.49
C ASN A 132 -9.19 -1.34 -19.65
N SER A 133 -8.75 -2.09 -18.62
CA SER A 133 -8.42 -3.52 -18.75
C SER A 133 -9.42 -4.46 -18.05
N GLY A 134 -10.48 -3.94 -17.42
CA GLY A 134 -11.46 -4.72 -16.66
C GLY A 134 -10.89 -5.48 -15.46
N SER A 135 -9.57 -5.36 -15.22
CA SER A 135 -8.83 -6.06 -14.18
C SER A 135 -7.92 -5.07 -13.45
N ALA A 136 -7.83 -5.20 -12.13
CA ALA A 136 -6.95 -4.36 -11.35
C ALA A 136 -5.48 -4.74 -11.64
N PRO A 137 -4.58 -3.76 -11.88
CA PRO A 137 -3.14 -3.99 -11.88
C PRO A 137 -2.72 -4.76 -10.63
N ALA A 138 -1.74 -5.65 -10.75
CA ALA A 138 -1.25 -6.46 -9.64
C ALA A 138 -0.83 -5.59 -8.43
N TRP A 139 -0.24 -4.42 -8.68
CA TRP A 139 0.03 -3.41 -7.66
C TRP A 139 -1.20 -3.05 -6.80
N PHE A 140 -2.39 -2.90 -7.39
CA PHE A 140 -3.60 -2.56 -6.63
C PHE A 140 -4.20 -3.73 -5.85
N LEU A 141 -3.81 -4.96 -6.15
CA LEU A 141 -4.19 -6.13 -5.35
C LEU A 141 -3.44 -6.13 -4.00
N SER A 142 -2.20 -5.66 -3.98
CA SER A 142 -1.39 -5.54 -2.75
C SER A 142 -1.48 -4.16 -2.11
N HIS A 143 -1.65 -3.09 -2.88
CA HIS A 143 -1.69 -1.70 -2.45
C HIS A 143 -2.97 -1.01 -2.97
N PRO A 144 -4.09 -1.12 -2.25
CA PRO A 144 -5.36 -0.56 -2.71
C PRO A 144 -5.26 0.94 -3.01
N LYS A 145 -5.83 1.33 -4.14
CA LYS A 145 -5.94 2.74 -4.52
C LYS A 145 -6.91 3.46 -3.60
N THR A 146 -6.53 4.64 -3.11
CA THR A 146 -7.47 5.59 -2.53
C THR A 146 -7.19 6.99 -3.07
N ILE A 147 -8.23 7.75 -3.39
CA ILE A 147 -8.10 9.19 -3.73
C ILE A 147 -7.48 9.95 -2.56
N ASP A 148 -7.73 9.48 -1.35
CA ASP A 148 -7.22 10.07 -0.12
C ASP A 148 -5.70 9.96 0.01
N ARG A 149 -5.05 8.94 -0.58
CA ARG A 149 -3.57 8.84 -0.60
C ARG A 149 -2.93 9.98 -1.39
N ILE A 150 -3.48 10.34 -2.55
CA ILE A 150 -3.00 11.49 -3.34
C ILE A 150 -3.16 12.78 -2.52
N LYS A 151 -4.32 12.98 -1.89
CA LYS A 151 -4.54 14.15 -1.01
C LYS A 151 -3.56 14.20 0.17
N ALA A 152 -3.24 13.05 0.75
CA ALA A 152 -2.26 12.97 1.83
C ALA A 152 -0.84 13.31 1.35
N ILE A 153 -0.45 12.89 0.15
CA ILE A 153 0.81 13.27 -0.49
C ILE A 153 0.88 14.78 -0.71
N GLU A 154 -0.18 15.39 -1.23
CA GLU A 154 -0.29 16.85 -1.42
C GLU A 154 -0.21 17.60 -0.08
N ALA A 155 -0.89 17.11 0.96
CA ALA A 155 -0.82 17.69 2.30
C ALA A 155 0.60 17.61 2.88
N ASN A 156 1.31 16.49 2.68
CA ASN A 156 2.69 16.32 3.11
C ASN A 156 3.63 17.28 2.35
N GLU A 157 3.45 17.41 1.04
CA GLU A 157 4.19 18.36 0.21
C GLU A 157 4.06 19.78 0.78
N ILE A 158 2.83 20.29 0.93
CA ILE A 158 2.57 21.63 1.50
C ILE A 158 3.25 21.79 2.86
N ARG A 159 3.13 20.79 3.72
CA ARG A 159 3.65 20.84 5.08
C ARG A 159 5.18 20.94 5.12
N TRP A 160 5.89 20.34 4.16
CA TRP A 160 7.35 20.22 4.21
C TRP A 160 8.08 21.17 3.28
N THR A 161 7.47 21.59 2.17
CA THR A 161 8.07 22.52 1.20
C THR A 161 7.47 23.92 1.26
N GLY A 162 6.26 24.06 1.82
CA GLY A 162 5.53 25.33 1.89
C GLY A 162 4.72 25.68 0.64
N PHE A 163 4.69 24.83 -0.41
CA PHE A 163 3.91 25.05 -1.64
C PHE A 163 3.59 23.72 -2.36
N ILE A 164 2.60 23.73 -3.26
CA ILE A 164 2.24 22.57 -4.11
C ILE A 164 2.93 22.71 -5.47
N SER A 165 3.57 21.63 -5.94
CA SER A 165 4.12 21.53 -7.31
C SER A 165 3.27 20.70 -8.27
#